data_AF-A0A9D7SQ42-F1
#
_entry.id   AF-A0A9D7SQ42-F1
#
_cell.length_a   1.000
_cell.length_b   1.000
_cell.length_c   1.000
_cell.angle_alpha   90.00
_cell.angle_beta   90.00
_cell.angle_gamma   90.00
#
_symmetry.space_group_name_H-M   'P 1'
#
loop_
_entity.id
_entity.type
_entity.pdbx_description
1 polymer ?
#
loop_
_entity_poly.entity_id
_entity_poly.type
_entity_poly.pdbx_seq_one_letter_code
_entity_poly.pdbx_strand_id
1 'polypeptide(L)'
;MKNLIFTGVVASAVFIFLMVQYPHSLLSPGEVSQGHQDIKQQCFSCHQAFGGIENKKCIACHALTDIGKDSIRGGTGSIAMGEKVLFHKNLDKYACTTCHTDHAGLNPGSALKGFEHEMLPETIVNDCIACHQKPQDKLHHQLTDACAKCHTTKAWLPELAFNHDMVQPADRKNCVGCHETPTDTFHSTVKGECTKCHTTDKWVPSTFDHSAYFVLDGDHNAKCATCHVTNNYSTYTCYGCHEHTASNILQEHREEGIVNLTNCVSCHKSAKKNEGGEGSREKGREGGDDD
;
A
#
# COMPACT_ATOMS: atom_id res chain seq x y z
N MET A 1 -24.94 29.10 71.66
CA MET A 1 -24.82 29.51 70.23
C MET A 1 -23.63 30.43 69.96
N LYS A 2 -23.47 31.59 70.64
CA LYS A 2 -22.31 32.49 70.43
C LYS A 2 -20.93 31.82 70.63
N ASN A 3 -20.78 30.97 71.65
CA ASN A 3 -19.51 30.29 71.91
C ASN A 3 -19.16 29.24 70.84
N LEU A 4 -20.16 28.54 70.27
CA LEU A 4 -19.94 27.60 69.17
C LEU A 4 -19.51 28.31 67.87
N ILE A 5 -20.13 29.47 67.59
CA ILE A 5 -19.78 30.29 66.41
C ILE A 5 -18.35 30.82 66.56
N PHE A 6 -17.99 31.32 67.75
CA PHE A 6 -16.64 31.83 68.02
C PHE A 6 -15.57 30.73 67.91
N THR A 7 -15.80 29.54 68.49
CA THR A 7 -14.88 28.40 68.33
C THR A 7 -14.76 27.93 66.89
N GLY A 8 -15.85 27.95 66.13
CA GLY A 8 -15.83 27.60 64.70
C GLY A 8 -15.00 28.58 63.87
N VAL A 9 -15.18 29.89 64.08
CA VAL A 9 -14.40 30.93 63.39
C VAL A 9 -12.91 30.84 63.72
N VAL A 10 -12.56 30.62 64.99
CA VAL A 10 -11.16 30.45 65.41
C VAL A 10 -10.55 29.19 64.78
N ALA A 11 -11.27 28.06 64.77
CA ALA A 11 -10.79 26.83 64.14
C ALA A 11 -10.57 26.99 62.62
N SER A 12 -11.50 27.65 61.91
CA SER A 12 -11.33 27.94 60.49
C SER A 12 -10.16 28.90 60.22
N ALA A 13 -9.96 29.91 61.06
CA ALA A 13 -8.82 30.84 60.92
C ALA A 13 -7.47 30.13 61.15
N VAL A 14 -7.38 29.25 62.14
CA VAL A 14 -6.18 28.43 62.40
C VAL A 14 -5.92 27.48 61.23
N PHE A 15 -6.95 26.84 60.69
CA PHE A 15 -6.80 25.94 59.54
C PHE A 15 -6.34 26.67 58.28
N ILE A 16 -6.92 27.83 57.97
CA ILE A 16 -6.48 28.69 56.87
C ILE A 16 -5.02 29.13 57.08
N PHE A 17 -4.66 29.53 58.30
CA PHE A 17 -3.29 29.90 58.64
C PHE A 17 -2.31 28.74 58.41
N LEU A 18 -2.65 27.53 58.86
CA LEU A 18 -1.83 26.34 58.65
C LEU A 18 -1.71 25.98 57.16
N MET A 19 -2.78 26.10 56.37
CA MET A 19 -2.73 25.89 54.92
C MET A 19 -1.82 26.90 54.20
N VAL A 20 -1.78 28.15 54.66
CA VAL A 20 -0.89 29.19 54.10
C VAL A 20 0.57 28.98 54.51
N GLN A 21 0.83 28.53 55.74
CA GLN A 21 2.20 28.31 56.24
C GLN A 21 2.80 26.96 55.83
N TYR A 22 1.97 25.92 55.67
CA TYR A 22 2.40 24.56 55.36
C TYR A 22 1.63 23.95 54.17
N PRO A 23 1.60 24.63 53.00
CA PRO A 23 0.84 24.18 51.84
C PRO A 23 1.33 22.82 51.33
N HIS A 24 2.64 22.55 51.40
CA HIS A 24 3.22 21.31 50.90
C HIS A 24 2.75 20.08 51.68
N SER A 25 2.63 20.16 53.02
CA SER A 25 2.22 19.04 53.86
C SER A 25 0.71 18.79 53.85
N LEU A 26 -0.09 19.82 53.57
CA LEU A 26 -1.55 19.75 53.68
C LEU A 26 -2.27 19.66 52.33
N LEU A 27 -1.65 20.13 51.24
CA LEU A 27 -2.27 20.24 49.91
C LEU A 27 -1.52 19.49 48.81
N SER A 28 -0.21 19.21 48.95
CA SER A 28 0.57 18.57 47.89
C SER A 28 0.17 17.10 47.73
N PRO A 29 -0.16 16.62 46.52
CA PRO A 29 -0.51 15.22 46.27
C PRO A 29 0.72 14.29 46.25
N GLY A 30 1.94 14.82 46.39
CA GLY A 30 3.18 14.06 46.39
C GLY A 30 4.36 14.85 45.82
N GLU A 31 5.52 14.20 45.74
CA GLU A 31 6.71 14.78 45.10
C GLU A 31 6.47 15.07 43.61
N VAL A 32 7.09 16.14 43.11
CA VAL A 32 7.04 16.54 41.70
C VAL A 32 8.09 15.80 40.88
N SER A 33 7.99 15.89 39.56
CA SER A 33 8.90 15.23 38.63
C SER A 33 10.34 15.71 38.86
N GLN A 34 11.31 14.85 38.50
CA GLN A 34 12.72 15.13 38.76
C GLN A 34 13.19 16.45 38.15
N GLY A 35 12.67 16.84 36.98
CA GLY A 35 13.01 18.09 36.30
C GLY A 35 12.43 19.35 36.95
N HIS A 36 11.45 19.22 37.84
CA HIS A 36 10.77 20.34 38.50
C HIS A 36 11.04 20.43 40.00
N GLN A 37 12.04 19.70 40.50
CA GLN A 37 12.42 19.71 41.91
C GLN A 37 12.77 21.12 42.43
N ASP A 38 13.32 21.98 41.56
CA ASP A 38 13.68 23.37 41.91
C ASP A 38 12.46 24.27 42.14
N ILE A 39 11.30 23.90 41.59
CA ILE A 39 10.03 24.65 41.73
C ILE A 39 9.01 23.94 42.62
N LYS A 40 9.39 22.88 43.33
CA LYS A 40 8.45 22.03 44.10
C LYS A 40 7.64 22.76 45.18
N GLN A 41 8.15 23.88 45.69
CA GLN A 41 7.46 24.73 46.67
C GLN A 41 6.69 25.89 46.04
N GLN A 42 6.83 26.10 44.74
CA GLN A 42 6.21 27.20 44.00
C GLN A 42 4.92 26.71 43.32
N CYS A 43 3.90 26.35 44.12
CA CYS A 43 2.66 25.75 43.63
C CYS A 43 2.01 26.57 42.49
N PHE A 44 2.07 27.90 42.59
CA PHE A 44 1.50 28.83 41.62
C PHE A 44 2.31 28.96 40.32
N SER A 45 3.49 28.36 40.22
CA SER A 45 4.22 28.24 38.94
C SER A 45 3.45 27.36 37.95
N CYS A 46 2.66 26.40 38.44
CA CYS A 46 1.84 25.51 37.61
C CYS A 46 0.33 25.72 37.82
N HIS A 47 -0.13 25.99 39.05
CA HIS A 47 -1.56 26.11 39.37
C HIS A 47 -2.04 27.57 39.39
N GLN A 48 -3.27 27.82 38.95
CA GLN A 48 -3.95 29.08 39.20
C GLN A 48 -4.75 29.00 40.51
N ALA A 49 -4.81 30.11 41.27
CA ALA A 49 -5.65 30.17 42.46
C ALA A 49 -7.12 29.91 42.08
N PHE A 50 -7.73 28.90 42.71
CA PHE A 50 -9.12 28.45 42.45
C PHE A 50 -9.38 28.09 40.96
N GLY A 51 -8.33 27.80 40.20
CA GLY A 51 -8.38 27.39 38.81
C GLY A 51 -7.54 26.14 38.56
N GLY A 52 -7.67 25.56 37.38
CA GLY A 52 -6.85 24.42 36.96
C GLY A 52 -5.41 24.81 36.61
N ILE A 53 -4.77 23.93 35.85
CA ILE A 53 -3.45 24.16 35.27
C ILE A 53 -3.65 24.70 33.85
N GLU A 54 -3.13 25.89 33.58
CA GLU A 54 -3.22 26.51 32.26
C GLU A 54 -1.97 26.21 31.42
N ASN A 55 -2.16 25.85 30.14
CA ASN A 55 -1.06 25.54 29.21
C ASN A 55 0.00 26.63 29.13
N LYS A 56 -0.41 27.91 29.22
CA LYS A 56 0.50 29.05 29.13
C LYS A 56 1.60 29.03 30.21
N LYS A 57 1.33 28.46 31.39
CA LYS A 57 2.31 28.32 32.47
C LYS A 57 3.39 27.30 32.11
N CYS A 58 3.01 26.20 31.47
CA CYS A 58 3.95 25.22 30.94
C CYS A 58 4.76 25.83 29.77
N ILE A 59 4.08 26.50 28.84
CA ILE A 59 4.69 27.05 27.62
C ILE A 59 5.68 28.19 27.92
N ALA A 60 5.51 28.91 29.03
CA ALA A 60 6.43 29.96 29.45
C ALA A 60 7.86 29.45 29.68
N CYS A 61 8.02 28.20 30.12
CA CYS A 61 9.32 27.56 30.28
C CYS A 61 9.63 26.55 29.15
N HIS A 62 8.59 25.96 28.56
CA HIS A 62 8.69 24.95 27.50
C HIS A 62 8.04 25.45 26.20
N ALA A 63 8.79 26.14 25.36
CA ALA A 63 8.26 26.63 24.09
C ALA A 63 7.81 25.47 23.17
N LEU A 64 6.58 25.53 22.64
CA LEU A 64 6.01 24.48 21.78
C LEU A 64 6.88 24.17 20.55
N THR A 65 7.64 25.14 20.08
CA THR A 65 8.58 25.00 18.96
C THR A 65 9.83 24.22 19.31
N ASP A 66 10.14 24.06 20.60
CA ASP A 66 11.39 23.50 21.10
C ASP A 66 11.18 22.21 21.90
N ILE A 67 9.97 21.98 22.43
CA ILE A 67 9.62 20.70 23.06
C ILE A 67 9.70 19.57 22.02
N GLY A 68 10.46 18.52 22.35
CA GLY A 68 10.70 17.38 21.44
C GLY A 68 11.87 17.61 20.49
N LYS A 69 12.47 18.82 20.46
CA LYS A 69 13.80 19.03 19.86
C LYS A 69 14.91 18.42 20.69
N ASP A 70 14.65 17.78 21.81
CA ASP A 70 15.62 16.93 22.51
C ASP A 70 15.02 15.53 22.66
N SER A 71 15.76 14.52 22.20
CA SER A 71 15.28 13.14 22.11
C SER A 71 14.96 12.59 23.50
N ILE A 72 13.78 12.00 23.64
CA ILE A 72 13.54 10.98 24.65
C ILE A 72 14.40 9.76 24.26
N ARG A 73 15.60 9.69 24.85
CA ARG A 73 16.33 8.43 24.98
C ARG A 73 15.49 7.48 25.83
N GLY A 74 15.00 6.38 25.27
CA GLY A 74 14.52 5.25 26.10
C GLY A 74 13.38 4.38 25.58
N GLY A 75 12.73 4.71 24.46
CA GLY A 75 11.71 3.82 23.87
C GLY A 75 12.31 2.86 22.85
N THR A 76 12.11 1.55 23.01
CA THR A 76 12.57 0.48 22.11
C THR A 76 11.83 0.43 20.76
N GLY A 77 11.47 1.59 20.20
CA GLY A 77 10.90 1.76 18.88
C GLY A 77 11.86 2.56 18.02
N SER A 78 12.52 1.88 17.09
CA SER A 78 13.39 2.47 16.07
C SER A 78 12.63 3.50 15.23
N ILE A 79 12.74 4.78 15.58
CA ILE A 79 12.57 5.86 14.60
C ILE A 79 13.98 6.34 14.27
N ALA A 80 14.41 5.97 13.06
CA ALA A 80 15.73 6.28 12.54
C ALA A 80 16.00 7.79 12.58
N MET A 81 17.25 8.13 12.89
CA MET A 81 17.79 9.49 12.96
C MET A 81 17.49 10.29 11.69
N GLY A 82 16.67 11.34 11.81
CA GLY A 82 16.45 12.30 10.73
C GLY A 82 15.25 13.22 11.00
N GLU A 83 15.52 14.32 11.71
CA GLU A 83 14.58 15.38 12.11
C GLU A 83 13.51 15.00 13.15
N LYS A 84 13.45 15.82 14.19
CA LYS A 84 12.60 15.61 15.36
C LYS A 84 11.19 16.07 14.99
N VAL A 85 10.24 15.14 14.93
CA VAL A 85 8.83 15.46 14.67
C VAL A 85 8.32 16.34 15.81
N LEU A 86 7.97 17.59 15.50
CA LEU A 86 7.46 18.56 16.47
C LEU A 86 5.97 18.29 16.78
N PHE A 87 5.73 17.22 17.52
CA PHE A 87 4.40 16.75 17.92
C PHE A 87 3.52 17.86 18.53
N HIS A 88 4.09 18.66 19.44
CA HIS A 88 3.37 19.68 20.21
C HIS A 88 2.92 20.89 19.38
N LYS A 89 3.47 21.08 18.17
CA LYS A 89 3.14 22.24 17.33
C LYS A 89 1.65 22.31 16.98
N ASN A 90 0.98 21.17 16.88
CA ASN A 90 -0.41 21.06 16.43
C ASN A 90 -1.40 20.66 17.55
N LEU A 91 -1.01 20.80 18.83
CA LEU A 91 -1.79 20.31 19.99
C LEU A 91 -2.16 21.39 21.01
N ASP A 92 -2.19 22.65 20.57
CA ASP A 92 -2.47 23.81 21.42
C ASP A 92 -3.82 23.76 22.15
N LYS A 93 -4.77 22.97 21.65
CA LYS A 93 -6.12 22.79 22.22
C LYS A 93 -6.18 21.85 23.43
N TYR A 94 -5.18 20.99 23.64
CA TYR A 94 -5.20 20.00 24.71
C TYR A 94 -4.41 20.48 25.90
N ALA A 95 -4.92 20.22 27.11
CA ALA A 95 -4.17 20.54 28.31
C ALA A 95 -2.88 19.71 28.37
N CYS A 96 -1.73 20.32 28.71
CA CYS A 96 -0.47 19.57 28.87
C CYS A 96 -0.64 18.39 29.84
N THR A 97 -1.50 18.58 30.85
CA THR A 97 -1.78 17.59 31.88
C THR A 97 -2.64 16.40 31.43
N THR A 98 -3.20 16.45 30.22
CA THR A 98 -3.91 15.31 29.61
C THR A 98 -2.95 14.18 29.29
N CYS A 99 -1.70 14.51 28.93
CA CYS A 99 -0.68 13.56 28.56
C CYS A 99 0.49 13.53 29.54
N HIS A 100 0.74 14.59 30.32
CA HIS A 100 1.84 14.63 31.27
C HIS A 100 1.33 14.80 32.71
N THR A 101 1.96 14.13 33.66
CA THR A 101 1.71 14.35 35.08
C THR A 101 3.00 14.80 35.74
N ASP A 102 2.96 15.90 36.48
CA ASP A 102 4.15 16.37 37.20
C ASP A 102 4.32 15.67 38.55
N HIS A 103 3.22 15.43 39.28
CA HIS A 103 3.30 14.72 40.55
C HIS A 103 3.54 13.22 40.33
N ALA A 104 4.61 12.70 40.92
CA ALA A 104 4.94 11.29 40.96
C ALA A 104 4.02 10.57 41.96
N GLY A 105 2.76 10.36 41.58
CA GLY A 105 1.84 9.48 42.32
C GLY A 105 2.25 8.00 42.21
N LEU A 106 1.62 7.13 43.03
CA LEU A 106 1.87 5.69 43.21
C LEU A 106 1.84 4.79 41.95
N ASN A 107 1.74 5.35 40.74
CA ASN A 107 1.84 4.61 39.49
C ASN A 107 2.47 5.46 38.35
N PRO A 108 3.82 5.56 38.29
CA PRO A 108 4.53 6.33 37.27
C PRO A 108 4.35 5.81 35.83
N GLY A 109 3.88 4.57 35.67
CA GLY A 109 3.71 3.92 34.36
C GLY A 109 2.42 4.29 33.61
N SER A 110 1.48 4.98 34.26
CA SER A 110 0.19 5.38 33.66
C SER A 110 0.23 6.76 32.99
N ALA A 111 1.37 7.46 33.10
CA ALA A 111 1.50 8.89 32.83
C ALA A 111 1.71 9.26 31.36
N LEU A 112 1.64 8.33 30.41
CA LEU A 112 1.69 8.65 28.97
C LEU A 112 0.64 7.79 28.26
N LYS A 113 -0.56 8.36 28.05
CA LYS A 113 -1.44 7.82 27.01
C LYS A 113 -0.69 7.92 25.69
N GLY A 114 -0.68 6.83 24.93
CA GLY A 114 -0.06 6.79 23.60
C GLY A 114 -0.63 7.87 22.69
N PHE A 115 0.14 8.22 21.65
CA PHE A 115 -0.33 9.16 20.64
C PHE A 115 -1.46 8.54 19.80
N GLU A 116 -2.55 9.30 19.63
CA GLU A 116 -3.71 8.98 18.80
C GLU A 116 -3.90 10.11 17.77
N HIS A 117 -3.99 9.75 16.48
CA HIS A 117 -4.10 10.73 15.38
C HIS A 117 -5.42 11.52 15.42
N GLU A 118 -6.45 10.98 16.08
CA GLU A 118 -7.74 11.61 16.32
C GLU A 118 -7.64 12.93 17.12
N MET A 119 -6.51 13.15 17.81
CA MET A 119 -6.22 14.41 18.50
C MET A 119 -5.80 15.53 17.55
N LEU A 120 -5.45 15.23 16.30
CA LEU A 120 -5.01 16.24 15.35
C LEU A 120 -6.19 16.78 14.52
N PRO A 121 -6.13 18.05 14.07
CA PRO A 121 -7.07 18.57 13.09
C PRO A 121 -7.05 17.73 11.80
N GLU A 122 -8.20 17.57 11.15
CA GLU A 122 -8.35 16.79 9.92
C GLU A 122 -7.37 17.24 8.82
N THR A 123 -7.08 18.54 8.73
CA THR A 123 -6.10 19.11 7.79
C THR A 123 -4.69 18.59 8.00
N ILE A 124 -4.31 18.27 9.24
CA ILE A 124 -2.98 17.74 9.59
C ILE A 124 -2.95 16.22 9.45
N VAL A 125 -4.03 15.53 9.85
CA VAL A 125 -4.14 14.07 9.71
C VAL A 125 -4.02 13.62 8.26
N ASN A 126 -4.56 14.41 7.32
CA ASN A 126 -4.47 14.13 5.89
C ASN A 126 -3.12 14.52 5.25
N ASP A 127 -2.28 15.31 5.95
CA ASP A 127 -0.94 15.67 5.51
C ASP A 127 0.13 14.80 6.20
N CYS A 128 0.18 13.54 5.80
CA CYS A 128 1.05 12.54 6.43
C CYS A 128 2.53 12.96 6.41
N ILE A 129 2.96 13.65 5.34
CA ILE A 129 4.37 14.02 5.12
C ILE A 129 4.83 15.21 5.96
N ALA A 130 3.91 15.93 6.61
CA ALA A 130 4.26 16.96 7.59
C ALA A 130 4.97 16.41 8.82
N CYS A 131 4.77 15.12 9.13
CA CYS A 131 5.36 14.45 10.28
C CYS A 131 6.08 13.15 9.94
N HIS A 132 5.61 12.40 8.94
CA HIS A 132 6.21 11.12 8.54
C HIS A 132 7.05 11.26 7.28
N GLN A 133 8.19 10.58 7.24
CA GLN A 133 8.99 10.54 6.02
C GLN A 133 8.41 9.56 5.02
N LYS A 134 8.31 9.99 3.76
CA LYS A 134 7.92 9.11 2.66
C LYS A 134 8.98 7.99 2.49
N PRO A 135 8.58 6.71 2.52
CA PRO A 135 9.50 5.61 2.20
C PRO A 135 10.13 5.78 0.82
N GLN A 136 11.40 5.41 0.69
CA GLN A 136 12.18 5.50 -0.56
C GLN A 136 12.32 4.13 -1.24
N ASP A 137 11.41 3.20 -0.97
CA ASP A 137 11.41 1.90 -1.64
C ASP A 137 10.82 2.00 -3.05
N LYS A 138 11.10 0.97 -3.87
CA LYS A 138 10.69 0.91 -5.27
C LYS A 138 9.18 1.08 -5.46
N LEU A 139 8.37 0.55 -4.53
CA LEU A 139 6.92 0.62 -4.60
C LEU A 139 6.43 2.06 -4.44
N HIS A 140 6.83 2.76 -3.37
CA HIS A 140 6.38 4.13 -3.11
C HIS A 140 6.88 5.17 -4.12
N HIS A 141 7.93 4.85 -4.89
CA HIS A 141 8.39 5.66 -6.00
C HIS A 141 7.48 5.56 -7.24
N GLN A 142 6.79 4.43 -7.44
CA GLN A 142 6.03 4.12 -8.66
C GLN A 142 4.51 4.33 -8.52
N LEU A 143 4.04 4.76 -7.34
CA LEU A 143 2.62 4.99 -7.06
C LEU A 143 2.22 6.47 -7.27
N THR A 144 0.99 6.67 -7.73
CA THR A 144 0.35 8.00 -7.87
C THR A 144 -0.41 8.45 -6.63
N ASP A 145 -0.76 7.50 -5.78
CA ASP A 145 -1.87 7.65 -4.86
C ASP A 145 -1.47 8.26 -3.51
N ALA A 146 -2.46 8.89 -2.86
CA ALA A 146 -2.32 9.40 -1.51
C ALA A 146 -2.06 8.24 -0.51
N CYS A 147 -1.25 8.52 0.53
CA CYS A 147 -0.87 7.54 1.57
C CYS A 147 -2.09 6.83 2.17
N ALA A 148 -3.19 7.57 2.37
CA ALA A 148 -4.43 7.09 2.97
C ALA A 148 -5.14 5.97 2.18
N LYS A 149 -4.79 5.74 0.90
CA LYS A 149 -5.35 4.62 0.13
C LYS A 149 -4.81 3.25 0.59
N CYS A 150 -3.62 3.22 1.18
CA CYS A 150 -2.96 1.99 1.64
C CYS A 150 -2.72 1.96 3.14
N HIS A 151 -2.44 3.12 3.74
CA HIS A 151 -2.10 3.26 5.16
C HIS A 151 -3.23 3.93 5.91
N THR A 152 -3.49 3.48 7.14
CA THR A 152 -4.46 4.11 8.04
C THR A 152 -3.72 4.69 9.25
N THR A 153 -4.38 5.59 9.96
CA THR A 153 -3.87 6.14 11.22
C THR A 153 -3.70 5.10 12.33
N LYS A 154 -4.31 3.91 12.17
CA LYS A 154 -4.25 2.80 13.11
C LYS A 154 -3.21 1.74 12.72
N ALA A 155 -2.94 1.56 11.42
CA ALA A 155 -2.02 0.55 10.93
C ALA A 155 -1.32 0.99 9.62
N TRP A 156 0.00 0.80 9.59
CA TRP A 156 0.86 1.05 8.42
C TRP A 156 0.96 -0.14 7.46
N LEU A 157 0.68 -1.35 7.92
CA LEU A 157 0.63 -2.52 7.05
C LEU A 157 -0.77 -2.60 6.43
N PRO A 158 -0.88 -2.75 5.11
CA PRO A 158 -2.19 -2.78 4.48
C PRO A 158 -2.91 -4.08 4.84
N GLU A 159 -4.15 -3.95 5.34
CA GLU A 159 -5.15 -5.01 5.17
C GLU A 159 -5.61 -5.10 3.69
N LEU A 160 -5.29 -4.08 2.88
CA LEU A 160 -5.62 -4.01 1.46
C LEU A 160 -4.63 -4.82 0.61
N ALA A 161 -5.18 -5.65 -0.27
CA ALA A 161 -4.42 -6.28 -1.34
C ALA A 161 -3.92 -5.20 -2.32
N PHE A 162 -2.67 -5.34 -2.80
CA PHE A 162 -2.09 -4.48 -3.83
C PHE A 162 -2.92 -4.53 -5.13
N ASN A 163 -3.16 -3.36 -5.74
CA ASN A 163 -3.86 -3.22 -7.02
C ASN A 163 -2.99 -2.48 -8.05
N HIS A 164 -2.83 -3.07 -9.23
CA HIS A 164 -2.06 -2.50 -10.35
C HIS A 164 -2.64 -1.19 -10.91
N ASP A 165 -3.92 -0.87 -10.67
CA ASP A 165 -4.53 0.41 -11.06
C ASP A 165 -3.90 1.63 -10.37
N MET A 166 -3.24 1.40 -9.22
CA MET A 166 -2.57 2.44 -8.42
C MET A 166 -1.21 2.85 -9.01
N VAL A 167 -0.66 2.01 -9.90
CA VAL A 167 0.60 2.26 -10.59
C VAL A 167 0.39 3.32 -11.68
N GLN A 168 1.39 4.21 -11.82
CA GLN A 168 1.42 5.22 -12.88
C GLN A 168 1.10 4.60 -14.25
N PRO A 169 0.21 5.21 -15.07
CA PRO A 169 -0.19 4.64 -16.36
C PRO A 169 0.98 4.31 -17.30
N ALA A 170 2.07 5.10 -17.24
CA ALA A 170 3.28 4.87 -18.02
C ALA A 170 4.02 3.59 -17.61
N ASP A 171 3.99 3.24 -16.32
CA ASP A 171 4.74 2.12 -15.75
C ASP A 171 3.94 0.82 -15.73
N ARG A 172 2.61 0.85 -15.88
CA ARG A 172 1.76 -0.36 -15.87
C ARG A 172 2.15 -1.42 -16.91
N LYS A 173 2.69 -0.99 -18.06
CA LYS A 173 3.15 -1.91 -19.11
C LYS A 173 4.58 -2.41 -18.87
N ASN A 174 5.33 -1.77 -17.98
CA ASN A 174 6.70 -2.14 -17.65
C ASN A 174 6.71 -3.20 -16.52
N CYS A 175 6.23 -4.40 -16.83
CA CYS A 175 6.11 -5.48 -15.85
C CYS A 175 7.46 -5.82 -15.20
N VAL A 176 8.54 -5.79 -15.99
CA VAL A 176 9.92 -6.09 -15.53
C VAL A 176 10.52 -5.01 -14.62
N GLY A 177 9.87 -3.84 -14.52
CA GLY A 177 10.25 -2.81 -13.56
C GLY A 177 9.98 -3.22 -12.11
N CYS A 178 9.05 -4.15 -11.89
CA CYS A 178 8.64 -4.63 -10.56
C CYS A 178 8.77 -6.15 -10.41
N HIS A 179 8.38 -6.90 -11.45
CA HIS A 179 8.37 -8.35 -11.44
C HIS A 179 9.62 -8.94 -12.09
N GLU A 180 10.10 -10.03 -11.52
CA GLU A 180 11.19 -10.79 -12.13
C GLU A 180 10.71 -11.50 -13.40
N THR A 181 11.56 -11.52 -14.41
CA THR A 181 11.26 -12.25 -15.65
C THR A 181 11.41 -13.75 -15.39
N PRO A 182 10.40 -14.57 -15.74
CA PRO A 182 10.51 -16.03 -15.60
C PRO A 182 11.69 -16.57 -16.42
N THR A 183 12.38 -17.57 -15.88
CA THR A 183 13.60 -18.14 -16.50
C THR A 183 13.33 -19.46 -17.24
N ASP A 184 12.07 -19.83 -17.45
CA ASP A 184 11.73 -21.07 -18.14
C ASP A 184 12.06 -21.01 -19.64
N THR A 185 12.05 -22.19 -20.26
CA THR A 185 12.38 -22.36 -21.68
C THR A 185 11.46 -21.57 -22.60
N PHE A 186 10.23 -21.25 -22.20
CA PHE A 186 9.31 -20.46 -23.03
C PHE A 186 9.58 -18.96 -22.91
N HIS A 187 9.71 -18.41 -21.70
CA HIS A 187 9.98 -16.97 -21.53
C HIS A 187 11.39 -16.56 -22.00
N SER A 188 12.35 -17.48 -21.97
CA SER A 188 13.70 -17.24 -22.52
C SER A 188 13.73 -17.13 -24.05
N THR A 189 12.70 -17.65 -24.73
CA THR A 189 12.64 -17.67 -26.19
C THR A 189 11.65 -16.66 -26.77
N VAL A 190 10.64 -16.26 -26.02
CA VAL A 190 9.68 -15.23 -26.40
C VAL A 190 10.26 -13.85 -26.11
N LYS A 191 10.43 -13.03 -27.16
CA LYS A 191 10.75 -11.61 -27.04
C LYS A 191 9.49 -10.76 -27.30
N GLY A 192 8.97 -10.12 -26.26
CA GLY A 192 7.77 -9.28 -26.38
C GLY A 192 7.30 -8.71 -25.04
N GLU A 193 6.31 -7.81 -25.10
CA GLU A 193 5.68 -7.24 -23.90
C GLU A 193 4.81 -8.29 -23.20
N CYS A 194 4.93 -8.41 -21.87
CA CYS A 194 4.19 -9.40 -21.07
C CYS A 194 2.67 -9.27 -21.24
N THR A 195 2.20 -8.04 -21.46
CA THR A 195 0.79 -7.66 -21.66
C THR A 195 0.16 -8.25 -22.92
N LYS A 196 0.95 -8.81 -23.84
CA LYS A 196 0.43 -9.53 -25.01
C LYS A 196 -0.22 -10.87 -24.65
N CYS A 197 0.18 -11.45 -23.52
CA CYS A 197 -0.29 -12.76 -23.07
C CYS A 197 -0.95 -12.69 -21.68
N HIS A 198 -0.42 -11.87 -20.79
CA HIS A 198 -0.86 -11.78 -19.39
C HIS A 198 -1.70 -10.53 -19.12
N THR A 199 -2.63 -10.66 -18.17
CA THR A 199 -3.42 -9.54 -17.63
C THR A 199 -3.12 -9.37 -16.14
N THR A 200 -3.32 -8.17 -15.61
CA THR A 200 -3.16 -7.89 -14.17
C THR A 200 -4.23 -8.54 -13.30
N ASP A 201 -5.39 -8.86 -13.87
CA ASP A 201 -6.51 -9.47 -13.16
C ASP A 201 -6.36 -10.98 -13.03
N LYS A 202 -5.87 -11.63 -14.11
CA LYS A 202 -5.58 -13.06 -14.13
C LYS A 202 -4.27 -13.31 -14.87
N TRP A 203 -3.22 -13.58 -14.09
CA TRP A 203 -1.89 -13.84 -14.62
C TRP A 203 -1.75 -15.23 -15.24
N VAL A 204 -2.36 -16.24 -14.61
CA VAL A 204 -2.34 -17.65 -15.06
C VAL A 204 -3.76 -18.23 -15.06
N PRO A 205 -4.18 -18.94 -16.13
CA PRO A 205 -3.51 -19.07 -17.43
C PRO A 205 -3.49 -17.75 -18.20
N SER A 206 -2.55 -17.60 -19.14
CA SER A 206 -2.51 -16.47 -20.06
C SER A 206 -3.75 -16.47 -20.97
N THR A 207 -4.09 -15.30 -21.50
CA THR A 207 -5.26 -15.08 -22.37
C THR A 207 -5.04 -15.43 -23.84
N PHE A 208 -3.85 -15.93 -24.20
CA PHE A 208 -3.55 -16.27 -25.59
C PHE A 208 -4.39 -17.45 -26.08
N ASP A 209 -5.42 -17.14 -26.85
CA ASP A 209 -6.32 -18.11 -27.45
C ASP A 209 -5.92 -18.40 -28.91
N HIS A 210 -5.41 -19.61 -29.14
CA HIS A 210 -5.04 -20.07 -30.47
C HIS A 210 -6.23 -20.21 -31.41
N SER A 211 -7.45 -20.43 -30.89
CA SER A 211 -8.65 -20.73 -31.69
C SER A 211 -9.07 -19.58 -32.64
N ALA A 212 -8.69 -18.34 -32.29
CA ALA A 212 -8.89 -17.18 -33.15
C ALA A 212 -8.02 -17.24 -34.43
N TYR A 213 -6.87 -17.90 -34.36
CA TYR A 213 -5.89 -18.00 -35.45
C TYR A 213 -5.92 -19.39 -36.09
N PHE A 214 -5.54 -20.41 -35.34
CA PHE A 214 -5.48 -21.80 -35.79
C PHE A 214 -5.82 -22.71 -34.60
N VAL A 215 -6.82 -23.57 -34.78
CA VAL A 215 -7.31 -24.46 -33.73
C VAL A 215 -6.29 -25.58 -33.52
N LEU A 216 -5.76 -25.70 -32.29
CA LEU A 216 -4.88 -26.80 -31.91
C LEU A 216 -5.72 -28.05 -31.59
N ASP A 217 -6.11 -28.78 -32.62
CA ASP A 217 -6.91 -30.01 -32.52
C ASP A 217 -6.30 -31.19 -33.29
N GLY A 218 -6.72 -32.40 -32.92
CA GLY A 218 -6.18 -33.65 -33.49
C GLY A 218 -4.67 -33.73 -33.36
N ASP A 219 -3.99 -33.99 -34.47
CA ASP A 219 -2.53 -34.11 -34.54
C ASP A 219 -1.80 -32.75 -34.40
N HIS A 220 -2.53 -31.62 -34.43
CA HIS A 220 -1.96 -30.29 -34.27
C HIS A 220 -1.88 -29.82 -32.81
N ASN A 221 -2.19 -30.67 -31.83
CA ASN A 221 -1.89 -30.40 -30.43
C ASN A 221 -0.38 -30.50 -30.16
N ALA A 222 0.37 -29.53 -30.70
CA ALA A 222 1.82 -29.51 -30.75
C ALA A 222 2.39 -28.39 -29.87
N LYS A 223 3.69 -28.49 -29.58
CA LYS A 223 4.42 -27.42 -28.90
C LYS A 223 4.55 -26.20 -29.82
N CYS A 224 4.54 -24.99 -29.26
CA CYS A 224 4.63 -23.75 -30.04
C CYS A 224 5.81 -23.74 -31.04
N ALA A 225 6.97 -24.27 -30.61
CA ALA A 225 8.18 -24.34 -31.42
C ALA A 225 8.08 -25.28 -32.63
N THR A 226 7.08 -26.16 -32.68
CA THR A 226 6.80 -27.01 -33.84
C THR A 226 6.41 -26.17 -35.06
N CYS A 227 5.61 -25.14 -34.86
CA CYS A 227 5.15 -24.25 -35.95
C CYS A 227 5.96 -22.95 -36.00
N HIS A 228 6.37 -22.41 -34.85
CA HIS A 228 7.10 -21.15 -34.73
C HIS A 228 8.61 -21.38 -34.61
N VAL A 229 9.25 -21.63 -35.75
CA VAL A 229 10.69 -21.93 -35.83
C VAL A 229 11.51 -20.73 -35.35
N THR A 230 12.66 -21.00 -34.72
CA THR A 230 13.56 -19.99 -34.12
C THR A 230 12.90 -19.11 -33.05
N ASN A 231 11.72 -19.52 -32.54
CA ASN A 231 10.89 -18.74 -31.62
C ASN A 231 10.44 -17.39 -32.19
N ASN A 232 10.29 -17.34 -33.51
CA ASN A 232 9.64 -16.21 -34.16
C ASN A 232 8.12 -16.47 -34.22
N TYR A 233 7.37 -15.87 -33.29
CA TYR A 233 5.91 -16.01 -33.21
C TYR A 233 5.13 -15.15 -34.21
N SER A 234 5.83 -14.29 -34.98
CA SER A 234 5.21 -13.55 -36.10
C SER A 234 5.15 -14.35 -37.40
N THR A 235 5.82 -15.50 -37.44
CA THR A 235 5.91 -16.37 -38.61
C THR A 235 5.62 -17.81 -38.20
N TYR A 236 5.08 -18.61 -39.10
CA TYR A 236 4.84 -20.02 -38.85
C TYR A 236 5.19 -20.84 -40.10
N THR A 237 5.42 -22.13 -39.92
CA THR A 237 5.58 -23.09 -41.01
C THR A 237 4.66 -24.28 -40.81
N CYS A 238 4.05 -24.73 -41.91
CA CYS A 238 3.39 -26.04 -42.01
C CYS A 238 4.36 -27.09 -42.60
N TYR A 239 5.44 -26.62 -43.23
CA TYR A 239 6.50 -27.44 -43.82
C TYR A 239 7.37 -28.01 -42.69
N GLY A 240 7.50 -29.33 -42.64
CA GLY A 240 8.24 -30.07 -41.60
C GLY A 240 7.46 -31.23 -40.98
N CYS A 241 6.12 -31.16 -40.98
CA CYS A 241 5.24 -32.29 -40.64
C CYS A 241 4.33 -32.67 -41.81
N HIS A 242 3.91 -31.69 -42.63
CA HIS A 242 3.25 -31.99 -43.90
C HIS A 242 4.31 -32.26 -44.97
N GLU A 243 4.53 -33.55 -45.22
CA GLU A 243 5.53 -34.05 -46.16
C GLU A 243 5.03 -33.96 -47.60
N HIS A 244 5.13 -32.76 -48.15
CA HIS A 244 5.13 -32.48 -49.58
C HIS A 244 6.01 -31.24 -49.71
N THR A 245 7.03 -31.28 -50.57
CA THR A 245 7.81 -30.07 -50.87
C THR A 245 6.86 -28.94 -51.27
N ALA A 246 7.25 -27.67 -51.09
CA ALA A 246 6.42 -26.54 -51.50
C ALA A 246 5.95 -26.65 -52.97
N SER A 247 6.78 -27.24 -53.84
CA SER A 247 6.43 -27.55 -55.23
C SER A 247 5.28 -28.54 -55.37
N ASN A 248 5.26 -29.60 -54.56
CA ASN A 248 4.24 -30.65 -54.63
C ASN A 248 2.91 -30.11 -54.08
N ILE A 249 2.95 -29.36 -52.97
CA ILE A 249 1.77 -28.69 -52.44
C ILE A 249 1.18 -27.75 -53.49
N LEU A 250 2.00 -26.94 -54.16
CA LEU A 250 1.57 -26.06 -55.25
C LEU A 250 1.01 -26.82 -56.46
N GLN A 251 1.50 -28.02 -56.75
CA GLN A 251 0.98 -28.84 -57.85
C GLN A 251 -0.44 -29.31 -57.56
N GLU A 252 -0.65 -29.96 -56.42
CA GLU A 252 -1.96 -30.48 -56.00
C GLU A 252 -3.01 -29.36 -55.89
N HIS A 253 -2.65 -28.21 -55.30
CA HIS A 253 -3.57 -27.08 -55.19
C HIS A 253 -3.94 -26.49 -56.56
N ARG A 254 -3.02 -26.53 -57.54
CA ARG A 254 -3.30 -26.08 -58.92
C ARG A 254 -4.30 -26.98 -59.62
N GLU A 255 -4.31 -28.29 -59.33
CA GLU A 255 -5.30 -29.23 -59.89
C GLU A 255 -6.72 -28.89 -59.40
N GLU A 256 -6.84 -28.32 -58.20
CA GLU A 256 -8.10 -27.78 -57.65
C GLU A 256 -8.34 -26.30 -57.98
N GLY A 257 -7.49 -25.67 -58.81
CA GLY A 257 -7.62 -24.28 -59.23
C GLY A 257 -7.22 -23.23 -58.17
N ILE A 258 -6.58 -23.65 -57.08
CA ILE A 258 -6.09 -22.77 -56.01
C ILE A 258 -4.63 -22.41 -56.30
N VAL A 259 -4.37 -21.14 -56.57
CA VAL A 259 -3.03 -20.66 -56.98
C VAL A 259 -2.35 -19.74 -55.96
N ASN A 260 -3.11 -19.19 -55.00
CA ASN A 260 -2.58 -18.33 -53.95
C ASN A 260 -2.58 -19.06 -52.60
N LEU A 261 -1.38 -19.45 -52.15
CA LEU A 261 -1.18 -20.23 -50.91
C LEU A 261 -0.42 -19.45 -49.83
N THR A 262 -0.46 -18.11 -49.86
CA THR A 262 0.29 -17.28 -48.90
C THR A 262 -0.19 -17.41 -47.46
N ASN A 263 -1.43 -17.85 -47.22
CA ASN A 263 -1.99 -18.03 -45.88
C ASN A 263 -2.71 -19.39 -45.78
N CYS A 264 -1.99 -20.45 -45.45
CA CYS A 264 -2.55 -21.79 -45.31
C CYS A 264 -3.77 -21.84 -44.36
N VAL A 265 -3.72 -21.03 -43.29
CA VAL A 265 -4.69 -21.05 -42.19
C VAL A 265 -6.04 -20.45 -42.60
N SER A 266 -6.11 -19.62 -43.66
CA SER A 266 -7.40 -19.11 -44.16
C SER A 266 -8.31 -20.23 -44.67
N CYS A 267 -7.72 -21.32 -45.15
CA CYS A 267 -8.44 -22.49 -45.64
C CYS A 267 -8.34 -23.68 -44.66
N HIS A 268 -7.21 -23.81 -43.95
CA HIS A 268 -6.93 -24.88 -43.00
C HIS A 268 -6.91 -24.35 -41.57
N LYS A 269 -8.08 -23.96 -41.05
CA LYS A 269 -8.20 -23.40 -39.69
C LYS A 269 -8.16 -24.47 -38.57
N SER A 270 -8.48 -25.72 -38.91
CA SER A 270 -8.57 -26.87 -37.99
C SER A 270 -8.13 -28.15 -38.72
N ALA A 271 -7.69 -29.16 -37.97
CA ALA A 271 -7.40 -30.51 -38.47
C ALA A 271 -8.62 -31.22 -39.05
N LYS A 272 -9.83 -30.84 -38.61
CA LYS A 272 -11.08 -31.46 -39.05
C LYS A 272 -11.44 -30.94 -40.43
N LYS A 273 -11.41 -31.84 -41.42
CA LYS A 273 -12.00 -31.59 -42.74
C LYS A 273 -13.49 -31.28 -42.52
N ASN A 274 -13.88 -30.03 -42.77
CA ASN A 274 -15.25 -29.51 -42.97
C ASN A 274 -15.72 -28.36 -42.05
N GLU A 275 -14.91 -27.78 -41.15
CA GLU A 275 -15.41 -26.72 -40.24
C GLU A 275 -14.59 -25.42 -40.17
N GLY A 276 -14.07 -24.88 -41.28
CA GLY A 276 -13.46 -23.55 -41.16
C GLY A 276 -12.85 -22.82 -42.34
N GLY A 277 -12.98 -23.32 -43.57
CA GLY A 277 -12.50 -22.60 -44.75
C GLY A 277 -13.67 -22.01 -45.55
N GLU A 278 -13.65 -20.70 -45.80
CA GLU A 278 -14.47 -20.06 -46.84
C GLU A 278 -14.00 -20.56 -48.22
N GLY A 279 -14.35 -21.77 -48.62
CA GLY A 279 -13.86 -22.32 -49.88
C GLY A 279 -14.20 -23.76 -50.23
N SER A 280 -14.83 -24.53 -49.35
CA SER A 280 -15.22 -25.91 -49.66
C SER A 280 -16.40 -25.95 -50.66
N ARG A 281 -16.11 -25.77 -51.95
CA ARG A 281 -17.05 -26.10 -53.03
C ARG A 281 -17.21 -27.62 -53.07
N GLU A 282 -18.35 -28.11 -52.62
CA GLU A 282 -18.82 -29.45 -52.96
C GLU A 282 -18.88 -29.60 -54.48
N LYS A 283 -17.95 -30.37 -55.06
CA LYS A 283 -18.21 -31.02 -56.35
C LYS A 283 -19.02 -32.28 -56.08
N GLY A 284 -20.34 -32.14 -56.16
CA GLY A 284 -21.25 -33.27 -56.30
C GLY A 284 -20.86 -34.09 -57.54
N ARG A 285 -20.64 -35.38 -57.34
CA ARG A 285 -20.42 -36.35 -58.40
C ARG A 285 -21.67 -37.22 -58.46
N GLU A 286 -22.68 -36.74 -59.20
CA GLU A 286 -23.79 -37.56 -59.68
C GLU A 286 -23.35 -38.34 -60.92
N GLY A 287 -23.82 -39.57 -61.00
CA GLY A 287 -23.63 -40.55 -62.07
C GLY A 287 -23.96 -41.91 -61.46
N GLY A 288 -25.17 -42.46 -61.57
CA GLY A 288 -26.12 -42.36 -62.67
C GLY A 288 -25.83 -43.48 -63.64
N ASP A 289 -26.25 -44.70 -63.29
CA ASP A 289 -26.35 -45.83 -64.22
C ASP A 289 -27.82 -46.31 -64.17
N ASP A 290 -28.51 -46.02 -65.27
CA ASP A 290 -29.81 -46.58 -65.65
C ASP A 290 -29.61 -47.95 -66.34
N ASP A 291 -30.63 -48.80 -66.19
CA ASP A 291 -30.97 -50.07 -66.86
C ASP A 291 -30.22 -51.39 -66.49
#